data_AF-A0A3C2D8G1-F1
#
_entry.id   AF-A0A3C2D8G1-F1
#
_cell.length_a   1.000
_cell.length_b   1.000
_cell.length_c   1.000
_cell.angle_alpha   90.00
_cell.angle_beta   90.00
_cell.angle_gamma   90.00
#
_symmetry.space_group_name_H-M   'P 1'
#
loop_
_entity.id
_entity.type
_entity.pdbx_description
1 polymer ?
#
loop_
_entity_poly.entity_id
_entity_poly.type
_entity_poly.pdbx_seq_one_letter_code
_entity_poly.pdbx_strand_id
1 'polypeptide(L)'
;KFKMEGEQAKASWEEIPPAQIPVMERLGNISYAHNSSTSAITASEKADMAILEEEFPPILEELRQMVEEDIPALEAAMNKVNAPWTPGRLPVWK
;
A
#
# COMPACT_ATOMS: atom_id res chain seq x y z
N LYS A 1 1.23 -12.51 3.03
CA LYS A 1 1.91 -12.19 1.74
C LYS A 1 1.74 -10.68 1.50
N PHE A 2 2.76 -9.98 1.01
CA PHE A 2 2.70 -8.54 0.81
C PHE A 2 1.68 -8.20 -0.28
N LYS A 3 0.62 -7.46 0.06
CA LYS A 3 -0.51 -7.16 -0.84
C LYS A 3 -0.23 -5.98 -1.79
N MET A 4 0.49 -4.96 -1.31
CA MET A 4 0.77 -3.74 -2.08
C MET A 4 1.93 -3.92 -3.05
N GLU A 5 3.13 -4.28 -2.54
CA GLU A 5 4.36 -4.34 -3.34
C GLU A 5 4.73 -5.77 -3.80
N GLY A 6 4.09 -6.80 -3.23
CA GLY A 6 4.44 -8.18 -3.52
C GLY A 6 5.80 -8.61 -2.99
N GLU A 7 6.35 -9.67 -3.57
CA GLU A 7 7.69 -10.15 -3.22
C GLU A 7 8.74 -9.29 -3.91
N GLN A 8 9.74 -8.82 -3.17
CA GLN A 8 10.82 -8.03 -3.76
C GLN A 8 11.78 -8.93 -4.53
N ALA A 9 11.97 -8.60 -5.80
CA ALA A 9 12.98 -9.22 -6.65
C ALA A 9 14.39 -8.97 -6.07
N LYS A 10 15.27 -9.97 -6.18
CA LYS A 10 16.67 -9.81 -5.78
C LYS A 10 17.45 -8.98 -6.82
N ALA A 11 17.23 -9.25 -8.10
CA ALA A 11 17.79 -8.48 -9.20
C ALA A 11 16.77 -8.16 -10.29
N SER A 12 15.88 -9.10 -10.62
CA SER A 12 14.89 -8.94 -11.69
C SER A 12 13.52 -9.52 -11.30
N TRP A 13 12.46 -8.90 -11.78
CA TRP A 13 11.08 -9.39 -11.65
C TRP A 13 10.90 -10.80 -12.23
N GLU A 14 11.71 -11.18 -13.22
CA GLU A 14 11.68 -12.52 -13.83
C GLU A 14 12.16 -13.63 -12.88
N GLU A 15 12.88 -13.28 -11.80
CA GLU A 15 13.33 -14.24 -10.79
C GLU A 15 12.21 -14.62 -9.82
N ILE A 16 11.15 -13.81 -9.74
CA ILE A 16 10.00 -14.08 -8.88
C ILE A 16 9.16 -15.17 -9.56
N PRO A 17 8.90 -16.31 -8.90
CA PRO A 17 8.02 -17.33 -9.44
C PRO A 17 6.66 -16.73 -9.82
N PRO A 18 5.96 -17.27 -10.84
CA PRO A 18 4.67 -16.75 -11.26
C PRO A 18 3.73 -16.53 -10.08
N ALA A 19 3.33 -15.28 -9.88
CA ALA A 19 2.50 -14.84 -8.77
C ALA A 19 1.45 -13.84 -9.28
N GLN A 20 0.46 -13.54 -8.45
CA GLN A 20 -0.46 -12.43 -8.70
C GLN A 20 0.34 -11.12 -8.75
N ILE A 21 0.05 -10.30 -9.77
CA ILE A 21 0.68 -8.99 -9.93
C ILE A 21 0.25 -8.09 -8.76
N PRO A 22 1.19 -7.45 -8.04
CA PRO A 22 0.86 -6.58 -6.92
C PRO A 22 0.09 -5.33 -7.33
N VAL A 23 -0.69 -4.78 -6.41
CA VAL A 23 -1.51 -3.58 -6.61
C VAL A 23 -0.65 -2.38 -7.07
N MET A 24 0.51 -2.18 -6.45
CA MET A 24 1.40 -1.06 -6.81
C MET A 24 2.01 -1.20 -8.20
N GLU A 25 2.29 -2.43 -8.63
CA GLU A 25 2.82 -2.69 -9.96
C GLU A 25 1.78 -2.34 -11.04
N ARG A 26 0.51 -2.69 -10.82
CA ARG A 26 -0.59 -2.30 -11.73
C ARG A 26 -0.76 -0.79 -11.81
N LEU A 27 -0.78 -0.11 -10.66
CA LEU A 27 -0.90 1.35 -10.62
C LEU A 27 0.29 2.03 -11.30
N GLY A 28 1.50 1.49 -11.10
CA GLY A 28 2.71 1.93 -11.77
C GLY A 28 2.62 1.78 -13.29
N ASN A 29 2.14 0.63 -13.77
CA ASN A 29 1.95 0.37 -15.19
C ASN A 29 0.96 1.34 -15.84
N ILE A 30 -0.19 1.60 -15.22
CA ILE A 30 -1.16 2.59 -15.71
C ILE A 30 -0.51 3.97 -15.76
N SER A 31 0.13 4.39 -14.67
CA SER A 31 0.75 5.72 -14.56
C SER A 31 1.84 5.92 -15.60
N TYR A 32 2.70 4.92 -15.78
CA TYR A 32 3.79 4.95 -16.75
C TYR A 32 3.27 4.95 -18.19
N ALA A 33 2.34 4.05 -18.52
CA ALA A 33 1.77 3.94 -19.87
C ALA A 33 1.07 5.22 -20.30
N HIS A 34 0.23 5.77 -19.41
CA HIS A 34 -0.50 7.00 -19.69
C HIS A 34 0.43 8.22 -19.78
N ASN A 35 1.44 8.32 -18.91
CA ASN A 35 2.36 9.46 -18.90
C ASN A 35 3.38 9.42 -20.07
N SER A 36 3.65 8.24 -20.64
CA SER A 36 4.58 8.07 -21.76
C SER A 36 3.93 8.13 -23.15
N SER A 37 2.59 8.28 -23.21
CA SER A 37 1.82 8.21 -24.45
C SER A 37 0.81 9.36 -24.56
N THR A 38 0.59 9.85 -25.77
CA THR A 38 -0.51 10.79 -26.09
C THR A 38 -1.71 10.10 -26.72
N SER A 39 -1.65 8.77 -26.84
CA SER A 39 -2.76 7.96 -27.37
C SER A 39 -3.92 7.89 -26.37
N ALA A 40 -5.08 7.46 -26.86
CA ALA A 40 -6.21 7.17 -25.99
C ALA A 40 -5.91 6.01 -25.02
N ILE A 41 -6.64 5.96 -23.90
CA ILE A 41 -6.53 4.91 -22.88
C ILE A 41 -6.75 3.53 -23.51
N THR A 42 -5.77 2.65 -23.32
CA THR A 42 -5.70 1.29 -23.84
C THR A 42 -6.65 0.33 -23.12
N ALA A 43 -6.90 -0.82 -23.73
CA ALA A 43 -7.69 -1.88 -23.10
C ALA A 43 -6.99 -2.44 -21.84
N SER A 44 -5.66 -2.52 -21.86
CA SER A 44 -4.84 -3.01 -20.75
C SER A 44 -4.95 -2.10 -19.53
N GLU A 45 -4.82 -0.78 -19.71
CA GLU A 45 -4.96 0.19 -18.62
C GLU A 45 -6.36 0.12 -17.97
N LYS A 46 -7.41 -0.06 -18.77
CA LYS A 46 -8.78 -0.25 -18.26
C LYS A 46 -8.93 -1.55 -17.47
N ALA A 47 -8.31 -2.63 -17.93
CA ALA A 47 -8.34 -3.91 -17.23
C ALA A 47 -7.60 -3.82 -15.88
N ASP A 48 -6.42 -3.20 -15.86
CA ASP A 48 -5.68 -2.98 -14.61
C ASP A 48 -6.45 -2.08 -13.64
N MET A 49 -7.11 -1.01 -14.13
CA MET A 49 -7.95 -0.16 -13.30
C MET A 49 -9.12 -0.93 -12.68
N ALA A 50 -9.81 -1.77 -13.45
CA ALA A 50 -10.92 -2.57 -12.94
C ALA A 50 -10.48 -3.54 -11.83
N ILE A 51 -9.27 -4.12 -11.94
CA ILE A 51 -8.70 -4.97 -10.89
C ILE A 51 -8.37 -4.13 -9.65
N LEU A 52 -7.81 -2.94 -9.83
CA LEU A 52 -7.51 -2.03 -8.70
C LEU A 52 -8.77 -1.60 -7.95
N GLU A 53 -9.86 -1.34 -8.66
CA GLU A 53 -11.16 -1.01 -8.07
C GLU A 53 -11.71 -2.14 -7.19
N GLU A 54 -11.34 -3.39 -7.46
CA GLU A 54 -11.73 -4.55 -6.65
C GLU A 54 -10.73 -4.81 -5.49
N GLU A 55 -9.43 -4.78 -5.77
CA GLU A 55 -8.40 -5.23 -4.83
C GLU A 55 -7.93 -4.16 -3.84
N PHE A 56 -8.00 -2.87 -4.19
CA PHE A 56 -7.49 -1.79 -3.34
C PHE A 56 -8.40 -1.43 -2.15
N PRO A 57 -9.74 -1.36 -2.28
CA PRO A 57 -10.62 -0.98 -1.16
C PRO A 57 -10.39 -1.77 0.15
N PRO A 58 -10.26 -3.12 0.15
CA PRO A 58 -10.01 -3.84 1.41
C PRO A 58 -8.65 -3.50 2.02
N ILE A 59 -7.63 -3.17 1.21
CA ILE A 59 -6.31 -2.74 1.71
C ILE A 59 -6.44 -1.38 2.39
N LEU A 60 -7.18 -0.44 1.78
CA LEU A 60 -7.41 0.88 2.35
C LEU A 60 -8.14 0.78 3.71
N GLU A 61 -9.09 -0.14 3.84
CA GLU A 61 -9.80 -0.37 5.10
C GLU A 61 -8.86 -0.88 6.20
N GLU A 62 -8.00 -1.85 5.88
CA GLU A 62 -6.98 -2.36 6.81
C GLU A 62 -6.01 -1.25 7.24
N LEU A 63 -5.58 -0.39 6.31
CA LEU A 63 -4.71 0.74 6.62
C LEU A 63 -5.41 1.78 7.52
N ARG A 64 -6.68 2.07 7.25
CA ARG A 64 -7.46 3.01 8.06
C ARG A 64 -7.60 2.51 9.50
N GLN A 65 -7.96 1.24 9.68
CA GLN A 65 -8.06 0.61 10.99
C GLN A 65 -6.74 0.74 11.78
N MET A 66 -5.62 0.46 11.13
CA MET A 66 -4.31 0.55 11.79
C MET A 66 -3.98 1.98 12.24
N VAL A 67 -4.23 2.96 11.38
CA VAL A 67 -3.85 4.37 11.64
C VAL A 67 -4.80 5.04 12.62
N GLU A 68 -6.10 4.80 12.49
CA GLU A 68 -7.12 5.51 13.27
C GLU A 68 -7.42 4.86 14.61
N GLU A 69 -7.24 3.54 14.74
CA GLU A 69 -7.60 2.81 15.96
C GLU A 69 -6.40 2.10 16.61
N ASP A 70 -5.73 1.21 15.88
CA ASP A 70 -4.75 0.30 16.49
C ASP A 70 -3.50 1.03 17.00
N ILE A 71 -2.94 1.94 16.19
CA ILE A 71 -1.77 2.75 16.57
C ILE A 71 -2.11 3.66 17.75
N PRO A 72 -3.19 4.48 17.74
CA PRO A 72 -3.57 5.29 18.90
C PRO A 72 -3.81 4.47 20.17
N ALA A 73 -4.45 3.29 20.06
CA ALA A 73 -4.66 2.41 21.20
C ALA A 73 -3.33 1.92 21.79
N LEU A 74 -2.38 1.54 20.94
CA LEU A 74 -1.04 1.14 21.36
C LEU A 74 -0.28 2.30 22.03
N GLU A 75 -0.32 3.50 21.44
CA GLU A 75 0.33 4.69 21.99
C GLU A 75 -0.23 5.10 23.36
N ALA A 76 -1.55 4.95 23.55
CA ALA A 76 -2.21 5.17 24.83
C ALA A 76 -1.75 4.15 25.88
N ALA A 77 -1.64 2.87 25.52
CA ALA A 77 -1.11 1.83 26.39
C ALA A 77 0.35 2.11 26.80
N MET A 78 1.19 2.56 25.85
CA MET A 78 2.56 2.97 26.11
C MET A 78 2.65 4.18 27.05
N ASN A 79 1.73 5.15 26.93
CA ASN A 79 1.69 6.33 27.79
C ASN A 79 1.32 5.93 29.22
N LYS A 80 0.40 4.99 29.39
CA LYS A 80 -0.02 4.47 30.69
C LYS A 80 1.13 3.82 31.47
N VAL A 81 2.06 3.17 30.78
CA VAL A 81 3.24 2.54 31.39
C VAL A 81 4.45 3.48 31.46
N ASN A 82 4.30 4.76 31.11
CA ASN A 82 5.38 5.74 31.03
C ASN A 82 6.55 5.26 30.15
N ALA A 83 6.27 4.54 29.06
CA ALA A 83 7.30 4.13 28.12
C ALA A 83 7.96 5.38 27.48
N PRO A 84 9.27 5.33 27.19
CA PRO A 84 9.96 6.40 26.47
C PRO A 84 9.25 6.79 25.17
N TRP A 85 9.38 8.06 24.78
CA TRP A 85 8.81 8.56 23.53
C TRP A 85 9.51 7.95 22.30
N THR A 86 8.73 7.65 21.25
CA THR A 86 9.20 7.06 19.99
C THR A 86 8.93 8.01 18.81
N PRO A 87 9.79 8.02 17.77
CA PRO A 87 9.54 8.82 16.57
C PRO A 87 8.17 8.53 15.95
N GLY A 88 7.50 9.57 15.47
CA GLY A 88 6.15 9.47 14.88
C GLY A 88 5.00 9.46 15.91
N ARG A 89 5.28 9.20 17.19
CA ARG A 89 4.28 9.19 18.25
C ARG A 89 3.86 10.59 18.65
N LEU A 90 2.55 10.85 18.70
CA LEU A 90 2.04 12.16 19.08
C LEU A 90 2.14 12.36 20.61
N PRO A 91 2.81 13.43 21.08
CA PRO A 91 2.91 13.71 22.50
C PRO A 91 1.56 14.20 23.05
N VAL A 92 1.17 13.71 24.23
CA VAL A 92 0.01 14.25 24.96
C VAL A 92 0.49 15.46 25.75
N TRP A 93 0.05 16.65 25.36
CA TRP A 93 0.32 17.88 26.12
C TRP A 93 -0.53 17.92 27.39
N LYS A 94 0.06 18.35 28.50
CA LYS A 94 -0.62 18.56 29.79
C LYS A 94 -0.31 19.95 30.32
#